data_AF-A0A6A4BND0-F1
#
_entry.id   AF-A0A6A4BND0-F1
#
_cell.length_a   1.000
_cell.length_b   1.000
_cell.length_c   1.000
_cell.angle_alpha   90.00
_cell.angle_beta   90.00
_cell.angle_gamma   90.00
#
_symmetry.space_group_name_H-M   'P 1'
#
loop_
_entity.id
_entity.type
_entity.pdbx_description
1 polymer ?
#
loop_
_entity_poly.entity_id
_entity_poly.type
_entity_poly.pdbx_seq_one_letter_code
_entity_poly.pdbx_strand_id
1 'polypeptide(L)'
;GKPTKVLSAVVFRGTLHSKIPVAVKAYTPRVLTEDVVAEFSHEAALCGALHHPNVVRFYGICVCPPTCLISELCQASLGDVTRANSARLRLLHRQSQGEEIEQGKIPQDQQLQQRQQLLIDLIYMIDATRAVVCMHSFTPAFLHRDLKPSNFLADAYSTCKLTDFGESRSVPTGQKSDKLKPVTEDCPTTAATTTTLFFGESYVGVQTPWFRRDRPAQRTRTHTA
;
A
#
# COMPACT_ATOMS: atom_id res chain seq x y z
N GLY A 1 8.96 32.10 -6.95
CA GLY A 1 8.34 30.78 -6.66
C GLY A 1 9.44 29.81 -6.32
N LYS A 2 9.37 29.13 -5.18
CA LYS A 2 10.33 28.05 -4.88
C LYS A 2 10.04 26.89 -5.84
N PRO A 3 11.05 26.31 -6.51
CA PRO A 3 10.84 25.10 -7.28
C PRO A 3 10.49 23.97 -6.31
N THR A 4 9.26 23.46 -6.39
CA THR A 4 8.81 22.23 -5.74
C THR A 4 9.62 21.09 -6.32
N LYS A 5 10.74 20.75 -5.68
CA LYS A 5 11.65 19.75 -6.19
C LYS A 5 11.22 18.41 -5.64
N VAL A 6 10.37 17.72 -6.40
CA VAL A 6 10.06 16.30 -6.17
C VAL A 6 11.39 15.56 -6.03
N LEU A 7 11.58 14.88 -4.90
CA LEU A 7 12.70 13.98 -4.73
C LEU A 7 12.75 12.99 -5.89
N SER A 8 13.79 13.06 -6.72
CA SER A 8 13.99 12.06 -7.76
C SER A 8 14.39 10.75 -7.08
N ALA A 9 13.54 9.73 -7.24
CA ALA A 9 13.82 8.39 -6.76
C ALA A 9 13.84 7.41 -7.94
N VAL A 10 14.67 6.38 -7.81
CA VAL A 10 14.71 5.23 -8.72
C VAL A 10 14.50 3.97 -7.90
N VAL A 11 13.66 3.06 -8.40
CA VAL A 11 13.38 1.79 -7.73
C VAL A 11 14.22 0.69 -8.34
N PHE A 12 14.99 0.01 -7.51
CA PHE A 12 15.81 -1.13 -7.88
C PHE A 12 15.28 -2.41 -7.24
N ARG A 13 15.56 -3.54 -7.88
CA ARG A 13 15.42 -4.86 -7.25
C ARG A 13 16.67 -5.13 -6.40
N GLY A 14 16.50 -5.62 -5.19
CA GLY A 14 17.59 -6.00 -4.29
C GLY A 14 17.29 -7.29 -3.53
N THR A 15 18.23 -7.66 -2.65
CA THR A 15 18.12 -8.81 -1.75
C THR A 15 18.53 -8.41 -0.34
N LEU A 16 17.62 -8.54 0.63
CA LEU A 16 17.83 -8.31 2.05
C LEU A 16 18.23 -9.62 2.77
N HIS A 17 19.23 -9.56 3.64
CA HIS A 17 19.80 -10.73 4.36
C HIS A 17 20.14 -11.92 3.45
N SER A 18 20.60 -11.64 2.23
CA SER A 18 20.96 -12.63 1.20
C SER A 18 19.85 -13.60 0.77
N LYS A 19 18.59 -13.39 1.19
CA LYS A 19 17.48 -14.32 0.95
C LYS A 19 16.17 -13.66 0.55
N ILE A 20 15.89 -12.46 1.04
CA ILE A 20 14.58 -11.83 0.90
C ILE A 20 14.63 -10.87 -0.29
N PRO A 21 13.89 -11.11 -1.40
CA PRO A 21 13.81 -10.15 -2.49
C PRO A 21 13.10 -8.87 -2.03
N VAL A 22 13.68 -7.72 -2.37
CA VAL A 22 13.18 -6.40 -1.94
C VAL A 22 13.14 -5.40 -3.10
N ALA A 23 12.25 -4.41 -2.97
CA ALA A 23 12.29 -3.18 -3.74
C ALA A 23 13.07 -2.12 -2.94
N VAL A 24 14.05 -1.50 -3.59
CA VAL A 24 14.91 -0.45 -3.03
C VAL A 24 14.61 0.85 -3.76
N LYS A 25 13.83 1.73 -3.14
CA LYS A 25 13.55 3.09 -3.66
C LYS A 25 14.69 3.99 -3.20
N ALA A 26 15.64 4.23 -4.10
CA ALA A 26 16.84 5.02 -3.83
C ALA A 26 16.64 6.48 -4.24
N TYR A 27 16.91 7.39 -3.31
CA TYR A 27 16.76 8.83 -3.49
C TYR A 27 18.11 9.42 -3.93
N THR A 28 18.09 10.20 -5.00
CA THR A 28 19.31 10.83 -5.57
C THR A 28 19.16 12.35 -5.67
N PRO A 29 18.92 13.05 -4.54
CA PRO A 29 18.79 14.49 -4.58
C PRO A 29 20.13 15.13 -4.98
N ARG A 30 20.07 16.14 -5.86
CA ARG A 30 21.27 16.91 -6.25
C ARG A 30 21.86 17.73 -5.09
N VAL A 31 21.01 18.11 -4.12
CA VAL A 31 21.37 18.89 -2.94
C VAL A 31 20.58 18.33 -1.77
N LEU A 32 21.25 18.04 -0.66
CA LEU A 32 20.63 17.63 0.59
C LEU A 32 20.23 18.89 1.37
N THR A 33 18.93 19.17 1.41
CA THR A 33 18.35 20.25 2.23
C THR A 33 17.51 19.66 3.36
N GLU A 34 17.18 20.47 4.36
CA GLU A 34 16.27 20.05 5.44
C GLU A 34 14.91 19.58 4.90
N ASP A 35 14.35 20.29 3.91
CA ASP A 35 13.09 19.91 3.25
C ASP A 35 13.16 18.50 2.63
N VAL A 36 14.27 18.19 1.95
CA VAL A 36 14.53 16.86 1.35
C VAL A 36 14.58 15.77 2.41
N VAL A 37 15.23 16.04 3.54
CA VAL A 37 15.31 15.10 4.66
C VAL A 37 13.93 14.93 5.31
N ALA A 38 13.17 16.01 5.46
CA ALA A 38 11.82 15.99 6.01
C ALA A 38 10.87 15.17 5.16
N GLU A 39 10.88 15.33 3.83
CA GLU A 39 10.06 14.54 2.89
C GLU A 39 10.41 13.05 2.95
N PHE A 40 11.70 12.70 2.92
CA PHE A 40 12.14 11.31 3.06
C PHE A 40 11.70 10.71 4.40
N SER A 41 11.91 11.45 5.50
CA SER A 41 11.57 11.01 6.86
C SER A 41 10.07 10.83 7.02
N HIS A 42 9.28 11.71 6.42
CA HIS A 42 7.82 11.65 6.41
C HIS A 42 7.32 10.39 5.71
N GLU A 43 7.84 10.08 4.51
CA GLU A 43 7.47 8.86 3.79
C GLU A 43 7.89 7.60 4.57
N ALA A 44 9.12 7.58 5.10
CA ALA A 44 9.62 6.47 5.92
C ALA A 44 8.76 6.22 7.16
N ALA A 45 8.32 7.28 7.85
CA ALA A 45 7.49 7.17 9.04
C ALA A 45 6.11 6.56 8.72
N LEU A 46 5.48 6.96 7.62
CA LEU A 46 4.19 6.40 7.20
C LEU A 46 4.32 4.94 6.74
N CYS A 47 5.35 4.63 5.94
CA CYS A 47 5.68 3.26 5.56
C CYS A 47 5.87 2.37 6.80
N GLY A 48 6.53 2.89 7.84
CA GLY A 48 6.76 2.18 9.09
C GLY A 48 5.52 2.04 9.99
N ALA A 49 4.56 2.94 9.90
CA ALA A 49 3.33 2.88 10.69
C ALA A 49 2.30 1.90 10.10
N LEU A 50 2.24 1.77 8.77
CA LEU A 50 1.20 1.02 8.07
C LEU A 50 1.54 -0.47 7.96
N HIS A 51 0.79 -1.31 8.69
CA HIS A 51 0.92 -2.76 8.66
C HIS A 51 -0.42 -3.43 8.29
N HIS A 52 -0.54 -3.86 7.04
CA HIS A 52 -1.76 -4.45 6.51
C HIS A 52 -1.45 -5.39 5.33
N PRO A 53 -2.18 -6.50 5.12
CA PRO A 53 -1.94 -7.41 3.98
C PRO A 53 -1.99 -6.73 2.61
N ASN A 54 -2.86 -5.73 2.45
CA ASN A 54 -3.00 -4.93 1.22
C ASN A 54 -2.22 -3.60 1.25
N VAL A 55 -1.23 -3.46 2.13
CA VAL A 55 -0.24 -2.38 2.10
C VAL A 55 1.12 -3.01 1.87
N VAL A 56 1.96 -2.40 1.03
CA VAL A 56 3.31 -2.89 0.78
C VAL A 56 4.09 -2.93 2.09
N ARG A 57 4.58 -4.11 2.43
CA ARG A 57 5.39 -4.36 3.63
C ARG A 57 6.69 -3.55 3.55
N PHE A 58 6.89 -2.73 4.55
CA PHE A 58 8.12 -1.97 4.75
C PHE A 58 9.12 -2.76 5.61
N TYR A 59 10.39 -2.79 5.19
CA TYR A 59 11.47 -3.42 5.95
C TYR A 59 12.35 -2.41 6.69
N GLY A 60 12.47 -1.18 6.19
CA GLY A 60 13.25 -0.14 6.84
C GLY A 60 13.91 0.80 5.85
N ILE A 61 14.91 1.52 6.34
CA ILE A 61 15.65 2.54 5.60
C ILE A 61 17.15 2.25 5.54
N CYS A 62 17.79 2.75 4.49
CA CYS A 62 19.23 2.97 4.45
C CYS A 62 19.47 4.49 4.47
N VAL A 63 20.23 4.99 5.44
CA VAL A 63 20.56 6.43 5.54
C VAL A 63 21.96 6.77 5.04
N CYS A 64 22.81 5.76 4.81
CA CYS A 64 24.08 5.94 4.13
C CYS A 64 23.82 6.05 2.61
N PRO A 65 24.41 7.03 1.90
CA PRO A 65 24.17 7.22 0.49
C PRO A 65 24.37 5.95 -0.36
N PRO A 66 23.44 5.62 -1.26
CA PRO A 66 22.18 6.33 -1.49
C PRO A 66 21.17 6.10 -0.36
N THR A 67 20.50 7.17 0.08
CA THR A 67 19.40 7.07 1.02
C THR A 67 18.26 6.29 0.38
N CYS A 68 17.78 5.21 1.01
CA CYS A 68 16.81 4.29 0.42
C CYS A 68 15.67 3.94 1.37
N LEU A 69 14.49 3.70 0.79
CA LEU A 69 13.41 2.93 1.41
C LEU A 69 13.48 1.48 0.93
N ILE A 70 13.36 0.52 1.86
CA ILE A 70 13.43 -0.91 1.59
C ILE A 70 12.05 -1.52 1.88
N SER A 71 11.46 -2.17 0.87
CA SER A 71 10.12 -2.74 0.95
C SER A 71 10.03 -4.10 0.26
N GLU A 72 8.92 -4.82 0.43
CA GLU A 72 8.67 -6.04 -0.33
C GLU A 72 8.66 -5.80 -1.83
N LEU A 73 9.24 -6.75 -2.57
CA LEU A 73 9.23 -6.71 -4.03
C LEU A 73 7.91 -7.26 -4.56
N CYS A 74 7.16 -6.42 -5.27
CA CYS A 74 5.99 -6.82 -6.06
C CYS A 74 6.36 -6.95 -7.55
N GLN A 75 5.53 -7.64 -8.33
CA GLN A 75 5.81 -8.02 -9.71
C GLN A 75 5.57 -6.87 -10.68
N ALA A 76 4.46 -6.16 -10.49
CA ALA A 76 4.02 -5.11 -11.41
C ALA A 76 3.08 -4.14 -10.71
N SER A 77 2.95 -2.92 -11.26
CA SER A 77 1.88 -2.02 -10.88
C SER A 77 0.57 -2.40 -11.57
N LEU A 78 -0.58 -2.12 -10.95
CA LEU A 78 -1.88 -2.30 -11.61
C LEU A 78 -2.02 -1.39 -12.83
N GLY A 79 -1.27 -0.28 -12.90
CA GLY A 79 -1.15 0.53 -14.11
C GLY A 79 -0.58 -0.26 -15.28
N ASP A 80 0.47 -1.04 -15.06
CA ASP A 80 1.08 -1.89 -16.10
C ASP A 80 0.13 -3.03 -16.51
N VAL A 81 -0.48 -3.68 -15.51
CA VAL A 81 -1.47 -4.76 -15.72
C VAL A 81 -2.65 -4.28 -16.54
N THR A 82 -3.24 -3.13 -16.19
CA THR A 82 -4.38 -2.56 -16.91
C THR A 82 -4.03 -2.21 -18.35
N ARG A 83 -2.83 -1.66 -18.60
CA ARG A 83 -2.38 -1.35 -19.96
C ARG A 83 -2.18 -2.62 -20.79
N ALA A 84 -1.57 -3.66 -20.22
CA ALA A 84 -1.39 -4.95 -20.87
C ALA A 84 -2.75 -5.59 -21.22
N ASN A 85 -3.69 -5.59 -20.27
CA ASN A 85 -5.05 -6.09 -20.48
C ASN A 85 -5.80 -5.32 -21.57
N SER A 86 -5.72 -3.98 -21.54
CA SER A 86 -6.35 -3.14 -22.55
C SER A 86 -5.78 -3.40 -23.95
N ALA A 87 -4.47 -3.56 -24.07
CA ALA A 87 -3.83 -3.92 -25.33
C ALA A 87 -4.27 -5.30 -25.84
N ARG A 88 -4.34 -6.30 -24.94
CA ARG A 88 -4.81 -7.65 -25.26
C ARG A 88 -6.25 -7.65 -25.79
N LEU A 89 -7.16 -6.94 -25.10
CA LEU A 89 -8.56 -6.85 -25.51
C LEU A 89 -8.73 -6.18 -26.89
N ARG A 90 -7.94 -5.15 -27.19
CA ARG A 90 -7.95 -4.50 -28.52
C ARG A 90 -7.52 -5.46 -29.63
N LEU A 91 -6.50 -6.29 -29.39
CA LEU A 91 -6.04 -7.29 -30.36
C LEU A 91 -7.10 -8.36 -30.63
N LEU A 92 -7.75 -8.86 -29.56
CA LEU A 92 -8.84 -9.82 -29.69
C LEU A 92 -10.01 -9.26 -30.50
N HIS A 93 -10.42 -8.02 -30.22
CA HIS A 93 -11.49 -7.36 -30.98
C HIS A 93 -11.12 -7.19 -32.46
N ARG A 94 -9.86 -6.89 -32.77
CA ARG A 94 -9.39 -6.76 -34.16
C ARG A 94 -9.44 -8.10 -34.90
N GLN A 95 -9.05 -9.20 -34.24
CA GLN A 95 -9.11 -10.54 -34.81
C GLN A 95 -10.55 -10.96 -35.11
N SER A 96 -11.49 -10.66 -34.19
CA SER A 96 -12.91 -10.95 -34.39
C SER A 96 -13.58 -10.16 -35.51
N GLN A 97 -13.01 -9.05 -35.96
CA GLN A 97 -13.52 -8.26 -37.10
C GLN A 97 -12.93 -8.67 -38.45
N GLY A 98 -11.85 -9.47 -38.47
CA GLY A 98 -11.21 -9.95 -39.70
C GLY A 98 -11.72 -11.31 -40.20
N GLU A 99 -12.46 -12.05 -39.36
CA GLU A 99 -13.07 -13.34 -39.70
C GLU A 99 -14.58 -13.15 -39.92
N GLU A 100 -14.98 -12.68 -41.10
CA GLU A 100 -16.33 -12.97 -41.59
C GLU A 100 -16.35 -14.42 -42.10
N ILE A 101 -17.19 -15.25 -41.45
CA ILE A 101 -17.98 -16.39 -41.95
C ILE A 101 -18.01 -17.53 -40.92
N GLU A 102 -19.24 -17.85 -40.53
CA GLU A 102 -19.76 -18.99 -39.76
C GLU A 102 -19.79 -18.95 -38.21
N GLN A 103 -21.01 -18.68 -37.73
CA GLN A 103 -21.60 -19.08 -36.45
C GLN A 103 -21.03 -18.46 -35.17
N GLY A 104 -21.35 -17.18 -34.94
CA GLY A 104 -22.05 -16.62 -33.76
C GLY A 104 -21.76 -17.07 -32.32
N LYS A 105 -20.77 -17.93 -32.05
CA LYS A 105 -20.36 -18.39 -30.74
C LYS A 105 -18.97 -17.84 -30.49
N ILE A 106 -18.88 -16.89 -29.56
CA ILE A 106 -17.60 -16.54 -28.94
C ILE A 106 -16.97 -17.86 -28.46
N PRO A 107 -15.71 -18.18 -28.84
CA PRO A 107 -15.05 -19.38 -28.37
C PRO A 107 -15.17 -19.48 -26.86
N GLN A 108 -15.59 -20.64 -26.35
CA GLN A 108 -15.89 -20.85 -24.92
C GLN A 108 -14.69 -20.44 -24.04
N ASP A 109 -13.47 -20.64 -24.56
CA ASP A 109 -12.20 -20.23 -23.93
C ASP A 109 -12.05 -18.71 -23.79
N GLN A 110 -12.52 -17.93 -24.77
CA GLN A 110 -12.44 -16.47 -24.74
C GLN A 110 -13.39 -15.89 -23.68
N GLN A 111 -14.58 -16.48 -23.53
CA GLN A 111 -15.51 -16.10 -22.45
C GLN A 111 -14.95 -16.48 -21.08
N LEU A 112 -14.36 -17.67 -20.93
CA LEU A 112 -13.74 -18.09 -19.68
C LEU A 112 -12.60 -17.16 -19.28
N GLN A 113 -11.73 -16.78 -20.21
CA GLN A 113 -10.65 -15.82 -19.96
C GLN A 113 -11.18 -14.43 -19.57
N GLN A 114 -12.25 -13.94 -20.21
CA GLN A 114 -12.86 -12.67 -19.84
C GLN A 114 -13.45 -12.72 -18.42
N ARG A 115 -14.14 -13.81 -18.07
CA ARG A 115 -14.68 -14.02 -16.71
C ARG A 115 -13.56 -14.10 -15.68
N GLN A 116 -12.48 -14.83 -15.96
CA GLN A 116 -11.31 -14.91 -15.09
C GLN A 116 -10.68 -13.52 -14.87
N GLN A 117 -10.52 -12.73 -15.93
CA GLN A 117 -9.98 -11.38 -15.81
C GLN A 117 -10.87 -10.48 -14.95
N LEU A 118 -12.19 -10.51 -15.17
CA LEU A 118 -13.14 -9.74 -14.37
C LEU A 118 -13.08 -10.13 -12.89
N LEU A 119 -12.93 -11.41 -12.57
CA LEU A 119 -12.76 -11.87 -11.19
C LEU A 119 -11.46 -11.36 -10.55
N ILE A 120 -10.36 -11.36 -11.31
CA ILE A 120 -9.07 -10.82 -10.85
C ILE A 120 -9.19 -9.31 -10.59
N ASP A 121 -9.83 -8.58 -11.50
CA ASP A 121 -10.03 -7.14 -11.36
C ASP A 121 -10.91 -6.81 -10.13
N LEU A 122 -11.94 -7.62 -9.86
CA LEU A 122 -12.77 -7.52 -8.65
C LEU A 122 -11.94 -7.74 -7.38
N ILE A 123 -11.06 -8.73 -7.37
CA ILE A 123 -10.16 -8.99 -6.23
C ILE A 123 -9.25 -7.77 -5.98
N TYR A 124 -8.64 -7.22 -7.02
CA TYR A 124 -7.80 -6.02 -6.90
C TYR A 124 -8.58 -4.82 -6.36
N MET A 125 -9.83 -4.59 -6.79
CA MET A 125 -10.65 -3.49 -6.28
C MET A 125 -10.98 -3.66 -4.78
N ILE A 126 -11.29 -4.89 -4.35
CA ILE A 126 -11.56 -5.19 -2.94
C ILE A 126 -10.30 -4.93 -2.09
N ASP A 127 -9.15 -5.44 -2.54
CA ASP A 127 -7.88 -5.29 -1.86
C ASP A 127 -7.43 -3.82 -1.76
N ALA A 128 -7.56 -3.06 -2.86
CA ALA A 128 -7.31 -1.63 -2.88
C ALA A 128 -8.18 -0.88 -1.86
N THR A 129 -9.47 -1.23 -1.79
CA THR A 129 -10.40 -0.63 -0.83
C THR A 129 -9.99 -0.94 0.62
N ARG A 130 -9.58 -2.17 0.91
CA ARG A 130 -9.10 -2.56 2.25
C ARG A 130 -7.85 -1.77 2.67
N ALA A 131 -6.93 -1.54 1.73
CA ALA A 131 -5.74 -0.73 1.98
C ALA A 131 -6.10 0.71 2.39
N VAL A 132 -7.05 1.33 1.67
CA VAL A 132 -7.53 2.69 1.94
C VAL A 132 -8.26 2.75 3.30
N VAL A 133 -9.11 1.77 3.59
CA VAL A 133 -9.79 1.67 4.89
C VAL A 133 -8.77 1.56 6.04
N CYS A 134 -7.69 0.81 5.87
CA CYS A 134 -6.61 0.74 6.86
C CYS A 134 -6.03 2.12 7.17
N MET A 135 -5.69 2.93 6.15
CA MET A 135 -5.15 4.29 6.37
C MET A 135 -6.16 5.22 7.06
N HIS A 136 -7.43 5.09 6.72
CA HIS A 136 -8.49 5.92 7.30
C HIS A 136 -8.85 5.52 8.74
N SER A 137 -8.44 4.33 9.19
CA SER A 137 -8.71 3.85 10.55
C SER A 137 -7.81 4.47 11.63
N PHE A 138 -6.74 5.17 11.24
CA PHE A 138 -5.87 5.90 12.17
C PHE A 138 -6.60 7.10 12.79
N THR A 139 -6.12 7.53 13.96
CA THR A 139 -6.60 8.76 14.61
C THR A 139 -5.39 9.64 14.92
N PRO A 140 -5.21 10.77 14.21
CA PRO A 140 -6.01 11.26 13.08
C PRO A 140 -5.91 10.37 11.84
N ALA A 141 -6.96 10.39 11.00
CA ALA A 141 -6.99 9.60 9.76
C ALA A 141 -5.92 10.09 8.78
N PHE A 142 -5.26 9.16 8.08
CA PHE A 142 -4.31 9.49 7.01
C PHE A 142 -4.97 9.37 5.64
N LEU A 143 -4.82 10.40 4.81
CA LEU A 143 -5.21 10.37 3.40
C LEU A 143 -3.99 10.07 2.54
N HIS A 144 -4.12 9.17 1.58
CA HIS A 144 -3.04 8.86 0.63
C HIS A 144 -2.70 10.02 -0.31
N ARG A 145 -3.72 10.75 -0.77
CA ARG A 145 -3.68 11.91 -1.69
C ARG A 145 -3.16 11.65 -3.11
N ASP A 146 -2.52 10.52 -3.39
CA ASP A 146 -2.12 10.12 -4.75
C ASP A 146 -2.62 8.70 -5.10
N LEU A 147 -3.94 8.48 -5.07
CA LEU A 147 -4.51 7.18 -5.44
C LEU A 147 -4.61 7.06 -6.96
N LYS A 148 -3.83 6.15 -7.54
CA LYS A 148 -3.82 5.83 -8.97
C LYS A 148 -3.35 4.39 -9.19
N PRO A 149 -3.67 3.75 -10.33
CA PRO A 149 -3.30 2.36 -10.58
C PRO A 149 -1.79 2.06 -10.47
N SER A 150 -0.91 3.03 -10.72
CA SER A 150 0.55 2.83 -10.56
C SER A 150 1.00 2.70 -9.11
N ASN A 151 0.19 3.18 -8.15
CA ASN A 151 0.50 3.14 -6.71
C ASN A 151 -0.14 1.92 -6.02
N PHE A 152 -0.76 1.03 -6.81
CA PHE A 152 -1.17 -0.29 -6.37
C PHE A 152 -0.30 -1.32 -7.07
N LEU A 153 0.36 -2.17 -6.30
CA LEU A 153 1.24 -3.22 -6.81
C LEU A 153 0.56 -4.59 -6.67
N ALA A 154 0.82 -5.48 -7.61
CA ALA A 154 0.41 -6.88 -7.54
C ALA A 154 1.61 -7.75 -7.13
N ASP A 155 1.41 -8.57 -6.10
CA ASP A 155 2.41 -9.55 -5.67
C ASP A 155 2.33 -10.89 -6.44
N ALA A 156 3.17 -11.86 -6.06
CA ALA A 156 3.31 -13.15 -6.76
C ALA A 156 2.02 -13.97 -6.74
N TYR A 157 1.16 -13.67 -5.76
CA TYR A 157 -0.05 -14.37 -5.45
C TYR A 157 -1.29 -13.60 -5.93
N SER A 158 -1.10 -12.56 -6.75
CA SER A 158 -2.16 -11.65 -7.21
C SER A 158 -2.88 -10.92 -6.07
N THR A 159 -2.17 -10.64 -4.98
CA THR A 159 -2.66 -9.73 -3.93
C THR A 159 -2.34 -8.30 -4.34
N CYS A 160 -3.32 -7.40 -4.25
CA CYS A 160 -3.09 -5.97 -4.49
C CYS A 160 -2.64 -5.27 -3.20
N LYS A 161 -1.60 -4.44 -3.31
CA LYS A 161 -0.95 -3.74 -2.20
C LYS A 161 -0.71 -2.27 -2.54
N LEU A 162 -1.16 -1.37 -1.66
CA LEU A 162 -0.94 0.07 -1.77
C LEU A 162 0.50 0.46 -1.41
N THR A 163 1.07 1.40 -2.16
CA THR A 163 2.42 1.94 -1.97
C THR A 163 2.47 3.45 -2.26
N ASP A 164 3.64 4.06 -2.05
CA ASP A 164 3.99 5.44 -2.38
C ASP A 164 3.29 6.52 -1.52
N PHE A 165 3.69 6.57 -0.25
CA PHE A 165 3.08 7.44 0.77
C PHE A 165 3.66 8.86 0.83
N GLY A 166 4.49 9.28 -0.13
CA GLY A 166 5.15 10.60 -0.10
C GLY A 166 4.18 11.78 -0.01
N GLU A 167 3.03 11.68 -0.67
CA GLU A 167 1.97 12.70 -0.66
C GLU A 167 0.97 12.55 0.50
N SER A 168 1.08 11.49 1.29
CA SER A 168 0.10 11.17 2.32
C SER A 168 0.15 12.18 3.47
N ARG A 169 -1.00 12.54 4.05
CA ARG A 169 -1.08 13.52 5.16
C ARG A 169 -2.17 13.12 6.16
N SER A 170 -1.94 13.41 7.44
CA SER A 170 -3.00 13.31 8.44
C SER A 170 -4.03 14.42 8.22
N VAL A 171 -5.29 14.10 8.46
CA VAL A 171 -6.38 15.08 8.47
C VAL A 171 -6.57 15.51 9.92
N PRO A 172 -6.31 16.79 10.25
CA PRO A 172 -6.63 17.29 11.57
C PRO A 172 -8.10 17.03 11.85
N THR A 173 -8.40 16.26 12.88
CA THR A 173 -9.77 16.15 13.36
C THR A 173 -10.06 17.50 13.98
N GLY A 174 -10.72 18.40 13.25
CA GLY A 174 -11.14 19.69 13.78
C GLY A 174 -11.81 19.45 15.12
N GLN A 175 -11.48 20.26 16.12
CA GLN A 175 -12.17 20.26 17.41
C GLN A 175 -13.66 20.11 17.11
N LYS A 176 -14.24 18.96 17.45
CA LYS A 176 -15.69 18.80 17.41
C LYS A 176 -16.20 19.88 18.33
N SER A 177 -16.80 20.93 17.75
CA SER A 177 -17.59 21.87 18.51
C SER A 177 -18.55 21.06 19.36
N ASP A 178 -18.50 21.29 20.67
CA ASP A 178 -19.47 20.83 21.64
C ASP A 178 -20.87 20.90 21.04
N LYS A 179 -21.58 19.77 21.00
CA LYS A 179 -22.88 19.54 21.67
C LYS A 179 -23.35 18.11 21.38
N LEU A 180 -22.98 17.19 22.26
CA LEU A 180 -23.81 16.08 22.72
C LEU A 180 -23.15 15.58 24.02
N LYS A 181 -23.66 16.10 25.14
CA LYS A 181 -23.20 15.74 26.49
C LYS A 181 -23.48 14.25 26.73
N PRO A 182 -22.49 13.44 27.13
CA PRO A 182 -22.77 12.21 27.87
C PRO A 182 -23.26 12.58 29.26
N VAL A 183 -24.22 11.80 29.75
CA VAL A 183 -24.76 11.90 31.11
C VAL A 183 -23.64 11.65 32.12
N THR A 184 -23.61 12.52 33.12
CA THR A 184 -22.68 12.64 34.25
C THR A 184 -22.57 11.37 35.09
N GLU A 185 -21.35 11.02 35.51
CA GLU A 185 -21.06 10.62 36.90
C GLU A 185 -19.74 11.28 37.34
N ASP A 186 -19.80 11.93 38.51
CA ASP A 186 -18.76 12.79 39.10
C ASP A 186 -17.67 11.99 39.83
N CYS A 187 -16.40 12.43 39.76
CA CYS A 187 -15.53 12.52 40.94
C CYS A 187 -14.28 13.40 40.66
N PRO A 188 -13.89 14.35 41.54
CA PRO A 188 -12.87 15.36 41.26
C PRO A 188 -11.51 15.06 41.92
N THR A 189 -10.38 15.37 41.27
CA THR A 189 -9.16 15.89 41.95
C THR A 189 -8.24 16.70 41.02
N THR A 190 -8.23 18.01 41.29
CA THR A 190 -7.21 19.07 41.19
C THR A 190 -5.89 18.91 40.41
N ALA A 191 -5.75 19.77 39.39
CA ALA A 191 -4.65 20.71 39.03
C ALA A 191 -3.15 20.35 39.20
N ALA A 192 -2.37 20.53 38.13
CA ALA A 192 -1.33 21.57 38.05
C ALA A 192 -0.71 21.72 36.64
N THR A 193 -0.45 22.98 36.32
CA THR A 193 0.18 23.61 35.14
C THR A 193 1.62 23.17 34.89
N THR A 194 2.07 23.10 33.62
CA THR A 194 3.25 23.84 33.07
C THR A 194 3.86 23.14 31.84
N THR A 195 4.07 23.95 30.81
CA THR A 195 4.88 23.77 29.59
C THR A 195 6.02 22.75 29.71
N THR A 196 5.98 21.72 28.87
CA THR A 196 7.15 20.89 28.53
C THR A 196 7.14 20.61 27.03
N LEU A 197 8.29 20.87 26.39
CA LEU A 197 8.58 20.54 24.99
C LEU A 197 8.16 19.10 24.65
N PHE A 198 7.39 18.91 23.58
CA PHE A 198 7.10 17.58 23.05
C PHE A 198 8.20 17.11 22.09
N PHE A 199 9.11 16.28 22.60
CA PHE A 199 9.73 15.23 21.80
C PHE A 199 8.68 14.12 21.63
N GLY A 200 8.51 13.62 20.40
CA GLY A 200 7.45 12.67 20.05
C GLY A 200 7.43 11.44 20.95
N GLU A 201 6.32 11.26 21.67
CA GLU A 201 6.07 10.02 22.41
C GLU A 201 5.69 8.87 21.47
N SER A 202 6.14 7.69 21.88
CA SER A 202 6.07 6.42 21.19
C SER A 202 4.67 6.06 20.70
N TYR A 203 4.59 5.56 19.46
CA TYR A 203 3.45 4.79 18.99
C TYR A 203 3.32 3.53 19.86
N VAL A 204 2.45 3.58 20.87
CA VAL A 204 1.99 2.39 21.57
C VAL A 204 1.07 1.65 20.60
N GLY A 205 1.60 0.55 20.06
CA GLY A 205 0.92 -0.29 19.10
C GLY A 205 -0.40 -0.81 19.64
N VAL A 206 -1.50 -0.39 19.02
CA VAL A 206 -2.77 -1.09 19.13
C VAL A 206 -2.72 -2.23 18.13
N GLN A 207 -2.58 -3.46 18.64
CA GLN A 207 -2.75 -4.67 17.84
C GLN A 207 -4.16 -4.65 17.23
N THR A 208 -4.24 -4.58 15.91
CA THR A 208 -5.47 -4.91 15.18
C THR A 208 -5.49 -6.42 14.97
N PRO A 209 -6.52 -7.14 15.45
CA PRO A 209 -6.60 -8.59 15.28
C PRO A 209 -7.06 -8.89 13.85
N TRP A 210 -6.14 -9.25 12.97
CA TRP A 210 -6.49 -9.80 11.66
C TRP A 210 -6.80 -11.28 11.77
N PHE A 211 -7.96 -11.67 11.24
CA PHE A 211 -8.44 -13.05 11.18
C PHE A 211 -7.36 -14.00 10.64
N ARG A 212 -6.92 -14.91 11.51
CA ARG A 212 -6.06 -16.04 11.16
C ARG A 212 -6.85 -16.96 10.22
N ARG A 213 -6.49 -17.01 8.94
CA ARG A 213 -6.85 -18.16 8.11
C ARG A 213 -5.89 -19.28 8.49
N ASP A 214 -6.32 -20.15 9.40
CA ASP A 214 -5.60 -21.38 9.73
C ASP A 214 -5.41 -22.20 8.45
N ARG A 215 -4.15 -22.53 8.13
CA ARG A 215 -3.84 -23.59 7.17
C ARG A 215 -4.09 -24.94 7.84
N PRO A 216 -4.69 -25.93 7.16
CA PRO A 216 -4.73 -27.29 7.70
C PRO A 216 -3.33 -27.89 7.69
N ALA A 217 -2.93 -28.48 8.81
CA ALA A 217 -1.69 -29.22 8.96
C ALA A 217 -1.66 -30.44 8.03
N GLN A 218 -0.68 -30.51 7.14
CA GLN A 218 -0.37 -31.74 6.41
C GLN A 218 0.33 -32.71 7.38
N ARG A 219 -0.32 -33.84 7.61
CA ARG A 219 0.16 -34.98 8.38
C ARG A 219 0.88 -35.90 7.39
N THR A 220 2.20 -36.00 7.44
CA THR A 220 2.95 -37.06 6.73
C THR A 220 3.59 -38.01 7.72
N ARG A 221 3.25 -39.28 7.52
CA ARG A 221 3.60 -40.47 8.29
C ARG A 221 5.10 -40.74 8.24
N THR A 222 5.69 -41.04 9.39
CA THR A 222 6.96 -41.76 9.48
C THR A 222 6.69 -43.24 9.18
N HIS A 223 7.25 -43.75 8.08
CA HIS A 223 7.39 -45.18 7.86
C HIS A 223 8.66 -45.64 8.56
N THR A 224 8.49 -46.54 9.54
CA THR A 224 9.54 -47.40 10.07
C THR A 224 9.88 -48.48 9.04
N ALA A 225 11.18 -48.69 8.86
CA ALA A 225 11.78 -49.97 8.48
C ALA A 225 12.99 -50.17 9.39
#